data_AF-A0A260YQ36-F1
#
_entry.id   AF-A0A260YQ36-F1
#
_cell.length_a   1.000
_cell.length_b   1.000
_cell.length_c   1.000
_cell.angle_alpha   90.00
_cell.angle_beta   90.00
_cell.angle_gamma   90.00
#
_symmetry.space_group_name_H-M   'P 1'
#
loop_
_entity.id
_entity.type
_entity.pdbx_description
1 polymer ?
#
loop_
_entity_poly.entity_id
_entity_poly.type
_entity_poly.pdbx_seq_one_letter_code
_entity_poly.pdbx_strand_id
1 'polypeptide(L)'
;MHESWKNVRAMLEELSPFSCEWDEDSSKTPMKNYHLLSVLRRMAEEEETLSIRGITDYAYELRTLFPNASCHYEGFFETQNEYKKLFVKCFERLERQGFTTSTVDELIDFLRCLVKLDLIQLHPSETLTVFFINILLKRVGWSEALNTWQKFLSIIHRGSTFLSQSRITAMHLAVLIGMKRFEEAEKACEQTSIEIDPNDCLMAMRLMNSLKARSFDDQFMLDFAALCLRKLGMAKNKEAAQSMQADLLRICENGYSNPMDS
;
A
#
# COMPACT_ATOMS: atom_id res chain seq x y z
N MET A 1 33.32 18.75 4.65
CA MET A 1 32.14 17.98 4.21
C MET A 1 32.07 16.75 5.08
N HIS A 2 31.04 16.62 5.92
CA HIS A 2 30.84 15.44 6.73
C HIS A 2 30.23 14.37 5.81
N GLU A 3 30.96 13.31 5.48
CA GLU A 3 30.42 12.16 4.73
C GLU A 3 29.59 11.29 5.69
N SER A 4 28.50 11.84 6.23
CA SER A 4 27.69 11.24 7.29
C SER A 4 27.25 9.82 6.95
N TRP A 5 26.85 9.59 5.70
CA TRP A 5 26.37 8.30 5.24
C TRP A 5 27.48 7.24 5.13
N LYS A 6 28.68 7.62 4.67
CA LYS A 6 29.81 6.67 4.58
C LYS A 6 30.23 6.15 5.95
N ASN A 7 30.21 7.01 6.97
CA ASN A 7 30.51 6.61 8.34
C ASN A 7 29.45 5.67 8.91
N VAL A 8 28.16 5.88 8.58
CA VAL A 8 27.08 4.98 8.99
C VAL A 8 27.25 3.60 8.37
N ARG A 9 27.57 3.55 7.07
CA ARG A 9 27.82 2.29 6.36
C ARG A 9 29.00 1.53 6.95
N ALA A 10 30.15 2.19 7.11
CA ALA A 10 31.33 1.58 7.72
C ALA A 10 31.04 1.05 9.14
N MET A 11 30.30 1.82 9.95
CA MET A 11 29.90 1.37 11.29
C MET A 11 29.01 0.12 11.24
N LEU A 12 28.07 0.03 10.29
CA LEU A 12 27.21 -1.16 10.15
C LEU A 12 28.00 -2.39 9.67
N GLU A 13 28.97 -2.20 8.78
CA GLU A 13 29.89 -3.26 8.33
C GLU A 13 30.75 -3.78 9.50
N GLU A 14 31.29 -2.91 10.34
CA GLU A 14 32.07 -3.28 11.54
C GLU A 14 31.22 -3.98 12.61
N LEU A 15 29.94 -3.62 12.74
CA LEU A 15 29.02 -4.23 13.72
C LEU A 15 28.45 -5.58 13.25
N SER A 16 28.37 -5.80 11.94
CA SER A 16 27.72 -6.98 11.35
C SER A 16 28.30 -8.32 11.83
N PRO A 17 29.63 -8.55 11.87
CA PRO A 17 30.21 -9.80 12.34
C PRO A 17 29.78 -10.18 13.75
N PHE A 18 29.68 -9.19 14.63
CA PHE A 18 29.28 -9.38 16.02
C PHE A 18 27.78 -9.51 16.21
N SER A 19 26.96 -9.19 15.19
CA SER A 19 25.49 -9.23 15.30
C SER A 19 24.91 -10.64 15.29
N CYS A 20 25.67 -11.62 14.77
CA CYS A 20 25.32 -13.04 14.73
C CYS A 20 25.82 -13.83 15.94
N GLU A 21 26.63 -13.23 16.81
CA GLU A 21 27.19 -13.89 18.00
C GLU A 21 26.18 -13.98 19.17
N TRP A 22 25.01 -13.33 19.05
CA TRP A 22 24.01 -13.22 20.10
C TRP A 22 22.95 -14.34 19.98
N ASP A 23 23.36 -15.56 20.35
CA ASP A 23 22.55 -16.78 20.56
C ASP A 23 21.70 -17.34 19.39
N GLU A 24 21.35 -18.63 19.49
CA GLU A 24 20.58 -19.43 18.50
C GLU A 24 19.15 -18.88 18.21
N ASP A 25 18.66 -17.94 19.02
CA ASP A 25 17.32 -17.38 18.93
C ASP A 25 17.34 -16.01 18.22
N SER A 26 16.93 -15.99 16.96
CA SER A 26 16.86 -14.77 16.12
C SER A 26 15.95 -13.69 16.73
N SER A 27 15.06 -14.02 17.67
CA SER A 27 14.23 -13.03 18.39
C SER A 27 15.01 -12.23 19.44
N LYS A 28 16.24 -12.60 19.77
CA LYS A 28 17.07 -11.93 20.79
C LYS A 28 18.16 -11.03 20.21
N THR A 29 18.35 -11.03 18.90
CA THR A 29 19.30 -10.10 18.27
C THR A 29 18.93 -8.64 18.60
N PRO A 30 19.89 -7.78 18.96
CA PRO A 30 19.64 -6.36 19.19
C PRO A 30 19.24 -5.63 17.90
N MET A 31 19.62 -6.16 16.73
CA MET A 31 19.28 -5.58 15.44
C MET A 31 17.96 -6.13 14.92
N LYS A 32 16.88 -5.36 15.03
CA LYS A 32 15.56 -5.71 14.50
C LYS A 32 15.36 -5.19 13.08
N ASN A 33 14.42 -5.79 12.35
CA ASN A 33 14.05 -5.38 11.00
C ASN A 33 13.65 -3.89 10.91
N TYR A 34 12.95 -3.36 11.91
CA TYR A 34 12.58 -1.94 11.95
C TYR A 34 13.79 -1.00 12.13
N HIS A 35 14.91 -1.46 12.71
CA HIS A 35 16.16 -0.70 12.70
C HIS A 35 16.73 -0.62 11.28
N LEU A 36 16.69 -1.70 10.50
CA LEU A 36 17.11 -1.68 9.09
C LEU A 36 16.24 -0.73 8.26
N LEU A 37 14.93 -0.71 8.49
CA LEU A 37 14.02 0.24 7.85
C LEU A 37 14.35 1.70 8.22
N SER A 38 14.75 1.96 9.47
CA SER A 38 15.21 3.29 9.92
C SER A 38 16.49 3.71 9.20
N VAL A 39 17.44 2.77 9.00
CA VAL A 39 18.66 3.01 8.22
C VAL A 39 18.33 3.35 6.77
N LEU A 40 17.44 2.60 6.12
CA LEU A 40 16.95 2.91 4.77
C LEU A 40 16.26 4.28 4.71
N ARG A 41 15.46 4.65 5.72
CA ARG A 41 14.84 5.98 5.78
C ARG A 41 15.89 7.07 5.84
N ARG A 42 16.92 6.90 6.67
CA ARG A 42 18.02 7.85 6.80
C ARG A 42 18.79 8.01 5.50
N MET A 43 19.02 6.92 4.75
CA MET A 43 19.57 6.98 3.40
C MET A 43 18.72 7.87 2.48
N ALA A 44 17.41 7.65 2.48
CA ALA A 44 16.48 8.44 1.67
C ALA A 44 16.49 9.94 2.04
N GLU A 45 16.76 10.27 3.30
CA GLU A 45 16.83 11.63 3.82
C GLU A 45 18.16 12.34 3.52
N GLU A 46 19.30 11.64 3.67
CA GLU A 46 20.63 12.25 3.60
C GLU A 46 21.26 12.24 2.20
N GLU A 47 20.87 11.33 1.31
CA GLU A 47 21.43 11.30 -0.05
C GLU A 47 21.03 12.54 -0.86
N GLU A 48 21.99 13.14 -1.57
CA GLU A 48 21.79 14.36 -2.37
C GLU A 48 20.70 14.16 -3.45
N THR A 49 20.79 13.03 -4.17
CA THR A 49 19.77 12.55 -5.11
C THR A 49 19.32 11.17 -4.68
N LEU A 50 18.00 10.96 -4.55
CA LEU A 50 17.45 9.69 -4.10
C LEU A 50 17.36 8.75 -5.30
N SER A 51 18.07 7.64 -5.24
CA SER A 51 17.87 6.54 -6.18
C SER A 51 17.04 5.43 -5.52
N ILE A 52 15.84 5.15 -6.03
CA ILE A 52 15.04 4.03 -5.52
C ILE A 52 15.73 2.68 -5.79
N ARG A 53 16.45 2.58 -6.91
CA ARG A 53 17.32 1.44 -7.18
C ARG A 53 18.47 1.35 -6.15
N GLY A 54 19.14 2.46 -5.87
CA GLY A 54 20.24 2.49 -4.89
C GLY A 54 19.81 2.06 -3.49
N ILE A 55 18.68 2.57 -2.98
CA ILE A 55 18.13 2.15 -1.69
C ILE A 55 17.64 0.69 -1.70
N THR A 56 17.16 0.20 -2.85
CA THR A 56 16.79 -1.22 -3.03
C THR A 56 18.02 -2.13 -2.95
N ASP A 57 19.09 -1.78 -3.66
CA ASP A 57 20.36 -2.52 -3.63
C ASP A 57 20.94 -2.53 -2.21
N TYR A 58 20.85 -1.41 -1.49
CA TYR A 58 21.29 -1.33 -0.11
C TYR A 58 20.42 -2.15 0.86
N ALA A 59 19.13 -2.35 0.57
CA ALA A 59 18.29 -3.25 1.36
C ALA A 59 18.77 -4.71 1.28
N TYR A 60 19.26 -5.17 0.12
CA TYR A 60 19.90 -6.49 0.00
C TYR A 60 21.22 -6.57 0.79
N GLU A 61 22.00 -5.50 0.78
CA GLU A 61 23.24 -5.42 1.55
C GLU A 61 22.96 -5.50 3.06
N LEU A 62 22.04 -4.69 3.58
CA LEU A 62 21.61 -4.74 4.98
C LEU A 62 21.10 -6.13 5.37
N ARG A 63 20.37 -6.79 4.47
CA ARG A 63 19.87 -8.15 4.72
C ARG A 63 20.99 -9.19 4.80
N THR A 64 22.09 -8.96 4.10
CA THR A 64 23.30 -9.80 4.13
C THR A 64 24.10 -9.54 5.40
N LEU A 65 24.23 -8.28 5.81
CA LEU A 65 24.93 -7.86 7.02
C LEU A 65 24.22 -8.30 8.31
N PHE A 66 22.88 -8.28 8.32
CA PHE A 66 22.08 -8.57 9.51
C PHE A 66 21.01 -9.63 9.22
N PRO A 67 21.40 -10.90 9.06
CA PRO A 67 20.49 -11.91 8.53
C PRO A 67 19.34 -12.30 9.46
N ASN A 68 19.51 -12.05 10.77
CA ASN A 68 18.53 -12.35 11.81
C ASN A 68 17.55 -11.20 12.07
N ALA A 69 17.74 -10.05 11.43
CA ALA A 69 16.87 -8.88 11.53
C ALA A 69 15.63 -9.03 10.63
N SER A 70 14.86 -10.10 10.85
CA SER A 70 13.63 -10.42 10.10
C SER A 70 12.37 -9.91 10.80
N CYS A 71 11.29 -9.80 10.04
CA CYS A 71 9.98 -9.40 10.54
C CYS A 71 9.39 -10.48 11.44
N HIS A 72 9.19 -10.14 12.71
CA HIS A 72 8.52 -10.98 13.71
C HIS A 72 7.29 -10.27 14.29
N TYR A 73 6.32 -11.02 14.79
CA TYR A 73 5.08 -10.47 15.33
C TYR A 73 5.29 -9.48 16.49
N GLU A 74 6.31 -9.72 17.32
CA GLU A 74 6.63 -8.91 18.51
C GLU A 74 6.97 -7.44 18.18
N GLY A 75 7.53 -7.16 16.99
CA GLY A 75 7.88 -5.81 16.53
C GLY A 75 6.99 -5.28 15.40
N PHE A 76 5.78 -5.81 15.27
CA PHE A 76 4.91 -5.54 14.13
C PHE A 76 4.52 -4.05 14.01
N PHE A 77 4.16 -3.40 15.12
CA PHE A 77 3.71 -2.01 15.10
C PHE A 77 4.84 -1.04 14.79
N GLU A 78 6.03 -1.30 15.32
CA GLU A 78 7.26 -0.57 15.06
C GLU A 78 7.63 -0.68 13.59
N THR A 79 7.63 -1.90 13.05
CA THR A 79 7.86 -2.18 11.64
C THR A 79 6.86 -1.42 10.77
N GLN A 80 5.58 -1.46 11.12
CA GLN A 80 4.53 -0.75 10.40
C GLN A 80 4.72 0.77 10.40
N ASN A 81 5.02 1.34 11.56
CA ASN A 81 5.26 2.76 11.67
C ASN A 81 6.50 3.17 10.85
N GLU A 82 7.54 2.35 10.86
CA GLU A 82 8.81 2.70 10.26
C GLU A 82 8.80 2.59 8.73
N TYR A 83 8.21 1.54 8.15
CA TYR A 83 8.06 1.50 6.69
C TYR A 83 7.14 2.63 6.19
N LYS A 84 6.11 3.02 6.96
CA LYS A 84 5.24 4.15 6.57
C LYS A 84 6.06 5.44 6.46
N LYS A 85 6.88 5.74 7.46
CA LYS A 85 7.79 6.90 7.44
C LYS A 85 8.80 6.83 6.30
N LEU A 86 9.39 5.66 6.04
CA LEU A 86 10.30 5.44 4.92
C LEU A 86 9.64 5.81 3.59
N PHE A 87 8.46 5.26 3.29
CA PHE A 87 7.77 5.55 2.04
C PHE A 87 7.37 7.02 1.93
N VAL A 88 6.88 7.66 3.00
CA VAL A 88 6.64 9.12 3.02
C VAL A 88 7.87 9.89 2.56
N LYS A 89 9.03 9.55 3.12
CA LYS A 89 10.28 10.23 2.78
C LYS A 89 10.69 9.99 1.33
N CYS A 90 10.58 8.76 0.84
CA CYS A 90 10.84 8.49 -0.57
C CYS A 90 9.93 9.31 -1.48
N PHE A 91 8.63 9.37 -1.20
CA PHE A 91 7.69 10.19 -1.96
C PHE A 91 8.04 11.68 -1.93
N GLU A 92 8.29 12.24 -0.73
CA GLU A 92 8.67 13.65 -0.55
C GLU A 92 9.91 14.03 -1.35
N ARG A 93 10.92 13.15 -1.39
CA ARG A 93 12.18 13.37 -2.10
C ARG A 93 11.99 13.25 -3.61
N LEU A 94 11.29 12.22 -4.08
CA LEU A 94 11.01 12.02 -5.50
C LEU A 94 10.15 13.16 -6.08
N GLU A 95 9.21 13.70 -5.31
CA GLU A 95 8.44 14.88 -5.72
C GLU A 95 9.32 16.09 -6.00
N ARG A 96 10.33 16.34 -5.15
CA ARG A 96 11.31 17.41 -5.37
C ARG A 96 12.23 17.15 -6.56
N GLN A 97 12.41 15.89 -6.96
CA GLN A 97 13.27 15.46 -8.06
C GLN A 97 12.54 15.29 -9.40
N GLY A 98 11.22 15.52 -9.43
CA GLY A 98 10.39 15.27 -10.61
C GLY A 98 9.77 13.88 -10.55
N PHE A 99 8.63 13.78 -9.87
CA PHE A 99 7.89 12.53 -9.72
C PHE A 99 7.33 12.04 -11.06
N THR A 100 7.66 10.82 -11.47
CA THR A 100 7.20 10.20 -12.73
C THR A 100 6.57 8.83 -12.50
N THR A 101 5.84 8.33 -13.49
CA THR A 101 5.31 6.96 -13.46
C THR A 101 6.40 5.89 -13.31
N SER A 102 7.60 6.12 -13.86
CA SER A 102 8.76 5.24 -13.66
C SER A 102 9.18 5.17 -12.19
N THR A 103 9.21 6.32 -11.51
CA THR A 103 9.56 6.35 -10.07
C THR A 103 8.51 5.65 -9.21
N VAL A 104 7.25 5.62 -9.64
CA VAL A 104 6.20 4.83 -8.98
C VAL A 104 6.48 3.33 -9.10
N ASP A 105 6.83 2.88 -10.30
CA ASP A 105 7.14 1.46 -10.55
C ASP A 105 8.37 1.00 -9.74
N GLU A 106 9.40 1.84 -9.67
CA GLU A 106 10.56 1.58 -8.83
C GLU A 106 10.19 1.47 -7.33
N LEU A 107 9.27 2.31 -6.83
CA LEU A 107 8.80 2.23 -5.44
C LEU A 107 7.99 0.95 -5.17
N ILE A 108 7.19 0.49 -6.14
CA ILE A 108 6.47 -0.79 -6.04
C ILE A 108 7.48 -1.95 -6.00
N ASP A 109 8.51 -1.89 -6.83
CA ASP A 109 9.60 -2.87 -6.84
C ASP A 109 10.38 -2.87 -5.54
N PHE A 110 10.64 -1.69 -4.98
CA PHE A 110 11.26 -1.55 -3.66
C PHE A 110 10.37 -2.16 -2.56
N LEU A 111 9.06 -1.89 -2.56
CA LEU A 111 8.13 -2.51 -1.62
C LEU A 111 8.18 -4.04 -1.71
N ARG A 112 8.12 -4.57 -2.93
CA ARG A 112 8.21 -6.01 -3.18
C ARG A 112 9.54 -6.58 -2.69
N CYS A 113 10.63 -5.85 -2.87
CA CYS A 113 11.94 -6.23 -2.35
C CYS A 113 11.93 -6.35 -0.82
N LEU A 114 11.38 -5.36 -0.11
CA LEU A 114 11.29 -5.39 1.36
C LEU A 114 10.47 -6.58 1.86
N VAL A 115 9.37 -6.92 1.18
CA VAL A 115 8.59 -8.13 1.50
C VAL A 115 9.41 -9.39 1.24
N LYS A 116 10.07 -9.50 0.08
CA LYS A 116 10.87 -10.68 -0.31
C LYS A 116 12.05 -10.92 0.62
N LEU A 117 12.62 -9.87 1.21
CA LEU A 117 13.73 -9.97 2.15
C LEU A 117 13.28 -10.23 3.60
N ASP A 118 11.98 -10.43 3.83
CA ASP A 118 11.37 -10.56 5.16
C ASP A 118 11.65 -9.34 6.06
N LEU A 119 11.88 -8.15 5.49
CA LEU A 119 12.08 -6.91 6.25
C LEU A 119 10.74 -6.30 6.68
N ILE A 120 9.68 -6.56 5.92
CA ILE A 120 8.30 -6.19 6.25
C ILE A 120 7.37 -7.38 5.98
N GLN A 121 6.26 -7.41 6.71
CA GLN A 121 5.14 -8.30 6.45
C GLN A 121 3.87 -7.46 6.31
N LEU A 122 3.15 -7.64 5.20
CA LEU A 122 1.88 -6.95 4.97
C LEU A 122 0.77 -7.73 5.69
N HIS A 123 0.14 -7.19 6.72
CA HIS A 123 -0.94 -7.90 7.43
C HIS A 123 -2.19 -8.07 6.54
N PRO A 124 -3.13 -9.00 6.80
CA PRO A 124 -4.42 -9.02 6.09
C PRO A 124 -5.29 -7.77 6.20
N SER A 125 -5.04 -6.97 7.23
CA SER A 125 -5.61 -5.62 7.43
C SER A 125 -4.61 -4.52 7.01
N GLU A 126 -3.76 -4.85 6.06
CA GLU A 126 -2.74 -4.01 5.45
C GLU A 126 -3.31 -2.62 5.07
N THR A 127 -2.63 -1.57 5.54
CA THR A 127 -2.99 -0.17 5.27
C THR A 127 -1.95 0.55 4.41
N LEU A 128 -0.81 -0.07 4.12
CA LEU A 128 0.27 0.50 3.33
C LEU A 128 -0.13 0.71 1.86
N THR A 129 -0.85 -0.21 1.24
CA THR A 129 -1.32 -0.10 -0.15
C THR A 129 -2.32 1.05 -0.24
N VAL A 130 -3.25 1.13 0.72
CA VAL A 130 -4.19 2.26 0.88
C VAL A 130 -3.42 3.57 1.08
N PHE A 131 -2.40 3.56 1.94
CA PHE A 131 -1.58 4.71 2.23
C PHE A 131 -0.79 5.21 1.01
N PHE A 132 -0.11 4.29 0.31
CA PHE A 132 0.68 4.53 -0.88
C PHE A 132 -0.20 5.14 -1.99
N ILE A 133 -1.42 4.63 -2.11
CA ILE A 133 -2.34 5.07 -3.15
C ILE A 133 -2.99 6.40 -2.80
N ASN A 134 -3.26 6.64 -1.52
CA ASN A 134 -3.67 7.96 -1.07
C ASN A 134 -2.57 9.01 -1.34
N ILE A 135 -1.29 8.66 -1.15
CA ILE A 135 -0.18 9.54 -1.51
C ILE A 135 -0.12 9.78 -3.02
N LEU A 136 -0.17 8.72 -3.83
CA LEU A 136 -0.18 8.85 -5.29
C LEU A 136 -1.34 9.69 -5.77
N LEU A 137 -2.54 9.47 -5.24
CA LEU A 137 -3.72 10.22 -5.62
C LEU A 137 -3.56 11.71 -5.36
N LYS A 138 -2.99 12.08 -4.21
CA LYS A 138 -2.72 13.49 -3.87
C LYS A 138 -1.68 14.14 -4.79
N ARG A 139 -0.77 13.36 -5.39
CA ARG A 139 0.41 13.88 -6.09
C ARG A 139 0.38 13.74 -7.61
N VAL A 140 -0.10 12.60 -8.11
CA VAL A 140 -0.16 12.27 -9.56
C VAL A 140 -1.58 12.19 -10.11
N GLY A 141 -2.60 12.22 -9.25
CA GLY A 141 -3.99 12.18 -9.66
C GLY A 141 -4.57 10.77 -9.78
N TRP A 142 -5.84 10.73 -10.17
CA TRP A 142 -6.68 9.54 -10.10
C TRP A 142 -6.23 8.41 -11.01
N SER A 143 -5.97 8.71 -12.29
CA SER A 143 -5.65 7.69 -13.29
C SER A 143 -4.38 6.91 -12.95
N GLU A 144 -3.31 7.61 -12.54
CA GLU A 144 -2.02 7.02 -12.19
C GLU A 144 -2.08 6.26 -10.86
N ALA A 145 -2.78 6.81 -9.86
CA ALA A 145 -3.02 6.12 -8.60
C ALA A 145 -3.81 4.82 -8.83
N LEU A 146 -4.79 4.86 -9.73
CA LEU A 146 -5.63 3.72 -10.06
C LEU A 146 -4.88 2.63 -10.84
N ASN A 147 -4.07 3.02 -11.83
CA ASN A 147 -3.18 2.11 -12.56
C ASN A 147 -2.17 1.44 -11.60
N THR A 148 -1.64 2.21 -10.65
CA THR A 148 -0.75 1.69 -9.61
C THR A 148 -1.47 0.73 -8.67
N TRP A 149 -2.73 1.04 -8.33
CA TRP A 149 -3.57 0.13 -7.55
C TRP A 149 -3.71 -1.22 -8.26
N GLN A 150 -3.99 -1.23 -9.57
CA GLN A 150 -4.08 -2.46 -10.35
C GLN A 150 -2.76 -3.25 -10.33
N LYS A 151 -1.62 -2.56 -10.43
CA LYS A 151 -0.29 -3.19 -10.31
C LYS A 151 -0.13 -3.84 -8.92
N PHE A 152 -0.45 -3.13 -7.84
CA PHE A 152 -0.42 -3.71 -6.49
C PHE A 152 -1.33 -4.93 -6.37
N LEU A 153 -2.58 -4.84 -6.85
CA LEU A 153 -3.48 -5.99 -6.83
C LEU A 153 -2.87 -7.17 -7.60
N SER A 154 -2.31 -6.97 -8.79
CA SER A 154 -1.70 -8.06 -9.57
C SER A 154 -0.48 -8.70 -8.89
N ILE A 155 0.33 -7.91 -8.20
CA ILE A 155 1.56 -8.34 -7.54
C ILE A 155 1.22 -9.04 -6.21
N ILE A 156 0.30 -8.47 -5.43
CA ILE A 156 -0.16 -9.00 -4.15
C ILE A 156 -1.03 -10.25 -4.36
N HIS A 157 -1.84 -10.31 -5.41
CA HIS A 157 -2.66 -11.47 -5.78
C HIS A 157 -1.82 -12.72 -6.08
N ARG A 158 -0.63 -12.55 -6.68
CA ARG A 158 0.32 -13.65 -6.94
C ARG A 158 1.13 -14.09 -5.71
N GLY A 159 1.17 -13.27 -4.65
CA GLY A 159 1.85 -13.57 -3.39
C GLY A 159 0.96 -14.20 -2.31
N SER A 160 -0.30 -14.48 -2.64
CA SER A 160 -1.37 -15.11 -1.83
C SER A 160 -1.02 -15.56 -0.39
N THR A 161 -0.94 -14.61 0.54
CA THR A 161 -1.12 -14.85 1.99
C THR A 161 -1.73 -13.67 2.75
N PHE A 162 -1.90 -12.50 2.14
CA PHE A 162 -2.16 -11.27 2.89
C PHE A 162 -3.62 -10.79 2.76
N LEU A 163 -4.13 -10.39 1.59
CA LEU A 163 -5.55 -10.02 1.47
C LEU A 163 -6.40 -11.24 1.08
N SER A 164 -7.63 -11.34 1.60
CA SER A 164 -8.58 -12.36 1.13
C SER A 164 -8.78 -12.18 -0.39
N GLN A 165 -8.94 -13.29 -1.10
CA GLN A 165 -9.17 -13.21 -2.55
C GLN A 165 -10.47 -12.45 -2.89
N SER A 166 -11.47 -12.57 -2.01
CA SER A 166 -12.69 -11.74 -2.03
C SER A 166 -12.34 -10.24 -2.06
N ARG A 167 -11.49 -9.78 -1.14
CA ARG A 167 -11.09 -8.38 -1.01
C ARG A 167 -10.32 -7.86 -2.20
N ILE A 168 -9.36 -8.64 -2.69
CA ILE A 168 -8.57 -8.30 -3.88
C ILE A 168 -9.51 -8.14 -5.09
N THR A 169 -10.45 -9.06 -5.25
CA THR A 169 -11.39 -9.04 -6.36
C THR A 169 -12.37 -7.88 -6.25
N ALA A 170 -12.95 -7.62 -5.06
CA ALA A 170 -13.83 -6.48 -4.82
C ALA A 170 -13.14 -5.14 -5.14
N MET A 171 -11.87 -4.98 -4.71
CA MET A 171 -11.06 -3.82 -5.03
C MET A 171 -10.76 -3.71 -6.53
N HIS A 172 -10.43 -4.81 -7.20
CA HIS A 172 -10.17 -4.84 -8.65
C HIS A 172 -11.40 -4.38 -9.44
N LEU A 173 -12.58 -4.88 -9.07
CA LEU A 173 -13.85 -4.49 -9.69
C LEU A 173 -14.15 -3.01 -9.47
N ALA A 174 -13.97 -2.50 -8.25
CA ALA A 174 -14.14 -1.09 -7.95
C ALA A 174 -13.22 -0.23 -8.83
N VAL A 175 -11.99 -0.68 -9.05
CA VAL A 175 -11.04 0.01 -9.89
C VAL A 175 -11.46 0.02 -11.37
N LEU A 176 -11.90 -1.10 -11.93
CA LEU A 176 -12.38 -1.17 -13.31
C LEU A 176 -13.58 -0.24 -13.53
N ILE A 177 -14.52 -0.20 -12.58
CA ILE A 177 -15.64 0.74 -12.59
C ILE A 177 -15.14 2.19 -12.51
N GLY A 178 -14.17 2.49 -11.64
CA GLY A 178 -13.53 3.81 -11.54
C GLY A 178 -12.76 4.25 -12.79
N MET A 179 -12.36 3.30 -13.65
CA MET A 179 -11.78 3.55 -14.98
C MET A 179 -12.82 3.66 -16.10
N LYS A 180 -14.13 3.54 -15.79
CA LYS A 180 -15.22 3.42 -16.77
C LYS A 180 -15.09 2.19 -17.69
N ARG A 181 -14.43 1.12 -17.22
CA ARG A 181 -14.23 -0.16 -17.95
C ARG A 181 -15.28 -1.18 -17.49
N PHE A 182 -16.55 -0.85 -17.72
CA PHE A 182 -17.69 -1.63 -17.21
C PHE A 182 -17.75 -3.06 -17.75
N GLU A 183 -17.58 -3.22 -19.07
CA GLU A 183 -17.61 -4.53 -19.72
C GLU A 183 -16.53 -5.46 -19.16
N GLU A 184 -15.37 -4.91 -18.84
CA GLU A 184 -14.28 -5.68 -18.25
C GLU A 184 -14.54 -6.04 -16.79
N ALA A 185 -15.20 -5.15 -16.03
CA ALA A 185 -15.63 -5.45 -14.67
C ALA A 185 -16.67 -6.57 -14.67
N GLU A 186 -17.65 -6.53 -15.56
CA GLU A 186 -18.65 -7.59 -15.69
C GLU A 186 -18.03 -8.93 -16.11
N LYS A 187 -17.14 -8.90 -17.12
CA LYS A 187 -16.40 -10.09 -17.54
C LYS A 187 -15.54 -10.66 -16.42
N ALA A 188 -14.88 -9.81 -15.63
CA ALA A 188 -14.11 -10.25 -14.47
C ALA A 188 -14.99 -10.88 -13.39
N CYS A 189 -16.19 -10.34 -13.13
CA CYS A 189 -17.17 -10.96 -12.24
C CYS A 189 -17.57 -12.35 -12.71
N GLU A 190 -17.84 -12.53 -14.01
CA GLU A 190 -18.31 -13.79 -14.59
C GLU A 190 -17.21 -14.85 -14.65
N GLN A 191 -15.95 -14.43 -14.79
CA GLN A 191 -14.79 -15.33 -14.83
C GLN A 191 -14.26 -15.69 -13.43
N THR A 192 -14.69 -14.98 -12.39
CA THR A 192 -14.23 -15.21 -11.03
C THR A 192 -14.88 -16.47 -10.45
N SER A 193 -14.06 -17.43 -10.03
CA SER A 193 -14.51 -18.66 -9.34
C SER A 193 -14.66 -18.49 -7.82
N ILE A 194 -14.40 -17.28 -7.32
CA ILE A 194 -14.27 -16.96 -5.89
C ILE A 194 -15.53 -16.22 -5.45
N GLU A 195 -16.12 -16.66 -4.34
CA GLU A 195 -17.22 -15.92 -3.72
C GLU A 195 -16.69 -14.63 -3.10
N ILE A 196 -17.27 -13.50 -3.48
CA ILE A 196 -16.91 -12.18 -2.95
C ILE A 196 -17.80 -11.86 -1.76
N ASP A 197 -17.19 -11.60 -0.60
CA ASP A 197 -17.87 -11.15 0.60
C ASP A 197 -18.44 -9.73 0.39
N PRO A 198 -19.75 -9.52 0.59
CA PRO A 198 -20.38 -8.21 0.52
C PRO A 198 -19.71 -7.12 1.39
N ASN A 199 -19.10 -7.48 2.52
CA ASN A 199 -18.37 -6.53 3.36
C ASN A 199 -17.07 -6.04 2.72
N ASP A 200 -16.40 -6.88 1.94
CA ASP A 200 -15.22 -6.48 1.19
C ASP A 200 -15.60 -5.52 0.05
N CYS A 201 -16.79 -5.68 -0.56
CA CYS A 201 -17.36 -4.72 -1.51
C CYS A 201 -17.63 -3.36 -0.86
N LEU A 202 -18.23 -3.33 0.34
CA LEU A 202 -18.43 -2.08 1.11
C LEU A 202 -17.10 -1.38 1.39
N MET A 203 -16.10 -2.14 1.82
CA MET A 203 -14.78 -1.60 2.11
C MET A 203 -14.14 -1.02 0.84
N ALA A 204 -14.24 -1.70 -0.31
CA ALA A 204 -13.76 -1.19 -1.59
C ALA A 204 -14.49 0.11 -1.99
N MET A 205 -15.82 0.16 -1.84
CA MET A 205 -16.62 1.36 -2.12
C MET A 205 -16.20 2.55 -1.24
N ARG A 206 -16.11 2.33 0.07
CA ARG A 206 -15.70 3.36 1.04
C ARG A 206 -14.29 3.86 0.77
N LEU A 207 -13.36 2.94 0.47
CA LEU A 207 -12.00 3.27 0.08
C LEU A 207 -11.99 4.18 -1.15
N MET A 208 -12.65 3.77 -2.24
CA MET A 208 -12.73 4.57 -3.47
C MET A 208 -13.37 5.93 -3.24
N ASN A 209 -14.41 6.01 -2.42
CA ASN A 209 -15.03 7.29 -2.04
C ASN A 209 -14.07 8.17 -1.22
N SER A 210 -13.38 7.60 -0.23
CA SER A 210 -12.40 8.33 0.59
C SER A 210 -11.19 8.83 -0.20
N LEU A 211 -10.80 8.09 -1.25
CA LEU A 211 -9.75 8.48 -2.16
C LEU A 211 -10.17 9.78 -2.89
N LYS A 212 -11.43 9.88 -3.31
CA LYS A 212 -11.98 11.05 -3.99
C LYS A 212 -12.41 12.21 -3.07
N ALA A 213 -11.80 12.38 -1.90
CA ALA A 213 -12.16 13.36 -0.87
C ALA A 213 -12.32 14.84 -1.31
N ARG A 214 -11.92 15.22 -2.54
CA ARG A 214 -12.09 16.57 -3.11
C ARG A 214 -13.10 16.67 -4.25
N SER A 215 -13.59 15.56 -4.80
CA SER A 215 -14.56 15.55 -5.90
C SER A 215 -15.36 14.25 -5.84
N PHE A 216 -16.59 14.33 -5.34
CA PHE A 216 -17.48 13.17 -5.31
C PHE A 216 -17.70 12.64 -6.74
N ASP A 217 -17.71 11.31 -6.92
CA ASP A 217 -17.98 10.65 -8.19
C ASP A 217 -19.23 9.79 -8.07
N ASP A 218 -20.36 10.48 -8.25
CA ASP A 218 -21.71 9.93 -8.21
C ASP A 218 -21.85 8.75 -9.17
N GLN A 219 -21.21 8.86 -10.34
CA GLN A 219 -21.30 7.85 -11.38
C GLN A 219 -20.57 6.57 -10.96
N PHE A 220 -19.36 6.68 -10.42
CA PHE A 220 -18.65 5.54 -9.83
C PHE A 220 -19.49 4.86 -8.74
N MET A 221 -20.06 5.63 -7.82
CA MET A 221 -20.82 5.08 -6.70
C MET A 221 -22.07 4.34 -7.18
N LEU A 222 -22.80 4.92 -8.14
CA LEU A 222 -23.96 4.30 -8.74
C LEU A 222 -23.59 2.99 -9.42
N ASP A 223 -22.57 3.01 -10.27
CA ASP A 223 -22.19 1.85 -11.08
C ASP A 223 -21.62 0.72 -10.22
N PHE A 224 -20.79 1.05 -9.22
CA PHE A 224 -20.21 0.04 -8.33
C PHE A 224 -21.27 -0.55 -7.40
N ALA A 225 -22.19 0.25 -6.87
CA ALA A 225 -23.32 -0.25 -6.08
C ALA A 225 -24.24 -1.17 -6.92
N ALA A 226 -24.51 -0.79 -8.17
CA ALA A 226 -25.30 -1.62 -9.09
C ALA A 226 -24.63 -2.97 -9.36
N LEU A 227 -23.31 -2.99 -9.60
CA LEU A 227 -22.54 -4.22 -9.77
C LEU A 227 -22.63 -5.10 -8.51
N CYS A 228 -22.43 -4.50 -7.33
CA CYS A 228 -22.47 -5.21 -6.05
C CYS A 228 -23.84 -5.87 -5.81
N LEU A 229 -24.92 -5.12 -6.00
CA LEU A 229 -26.29 -5.58 -5.79
C LEU A 229 -26.70 -6.69 -6.76
N ARG A 230 -26.31 -6.57 -8.04
CA ARG A 230 -26.75 -7.49 -9.09
C ARG A 230 -25.92 -8.76 -9.18
N LYS A 231 -24.59 -8.66 -8.97
CA LYS A 231 -23.64 -9.73 -9.32
C LYS A 231 -22.83 -10.25 -8.14
N LEU A 232 -22.66 -9.49 -7.06
CA LEU A 232 -21.73 -9.83 -5.96
C LEU A 232 -22.43 -10.20 -4.65
N GLY A 233 -23.65 -10.73 -4.72
CA GLY A 233 -24.36 -11.23 -3.54
C GLY A 233 -24.77 -10.18 -2.50
N MET A 234 -24.51 -8.88 -2.72
CA MET A 234 -24.85 -7.80 -1.80
C MET A 234 -26.35 -7.79 -1.46
N ALA A 235 -27.23 -8.03 -2.44
CA ALA A 235 -28.67 -8.07 -2.23
C ALA A 235 -29.13 -9.22 -1.30
N LYS A 236 -28.31 -10.27 -1.14
CA LYS A 236 -28.61 -11.42 -0.26
C LYS A 236 -28.13 -11.18 1.17
N ASN A 237 -27.21 -10.24 1.40
CA ASN A 237 -26.71 -9.87 2.71
C ASN A 237 -27.40 -8.59 3.20
N LYS A 238 -28.43 -8.76 4.03
CA LYS A 238 -29.28 -7.66 4.52
C LYS A 238 -28.49 -6.58 5.26
N GLU A 239 -27.55 -6.98 6.12
CA GLU A 239 -26.74 -6.05 6.91
C GLU A 239 -25.82 -5.22 6.02
N ALA A 240 -25.11 -5.88 5.08
CA ALA A 240 -24.23 -5.19 4.15
C ALA A 240 -25.00 -4.26 3.21
N ALA A 241 -26.17 -4.69 2.70
CA ALA A 241 -27.03 -3.86 1.87
C ALA A 241 -27.55 -2.62 2.62
N GLN A 242 -27.96 -2.78 3.88
CA GLN A 242 -28.37 -1.66 4.74
C GLN A 242 -27.21 -0.70 4.99
N SER A 243 -26.00 -1.22 5.23
CA SER A 243 -24.80 -0.41 5.40
C SER A 243 -24.45 0.37 4.14
N MET A 244 -24.57 -0.27 2.96
CA MET A 244 -24.37 0.39 1.66
C MET A 244 -25.36 1.53 1.46
N GLN A 245 -26.65 1.29 1.75
CA GLN A 245 -27.68 2.31 1.67
C GLN A 245 -27.40 3.48 2.60
N ALA A 246 -27.03 3.23 3.85
CA ALA A 246 -26.70 4.28 4.81
C ALA A 246 -25.50 5.12 4.36
N ASP A 247 -24.46 4.51 3.79
CA ASP A 247 -23.32 5.24 3.27
C ASP A 247 -23.67 6.08 2.05
N LEU A 248 -24.42 5.52 1.09
CA LEU A 248 -24.88 6.26 -0.09
C LEU A 248 -25.78 7.45 0.28
N LEU A 249 -26.69 7.27 1.25
CA LEU A 249 -27.53 8.37 1.76
C LEU A 249 -26.68 9.48 2.41
N ARG A 250 -25.75 9.10 3.30
CA ARG A 250 -24.84 10.08 3.94
C ARG A 250 -24.01 10.84 2.91
N ILE A 251 -23.62 10.17 1.84
CA ILE A 251 -22.88 10.76 0.74
C ILE A 251 -23.75 11.78 -0.02
N CYS A 252 -25.00 11.44 -0.34
CA CYS A 252 -25.95 12.36 -0.98
C CYS A 252 -26.23 13.59 -0.11
N GLU A 253 -26.29 13.43 1.22
CA GLU A 253 -26.49 14.53 2.18
C GLU A 253 -25.28 15.48 2.24
N ASN A 254 -24.07 14.95 2.15
CA ASN A 254 -22.83 15.72 2.24
C ASN A 254 -22.39 16.35 0.91
N GLY A 255 -22.89 15.87 -0.24
CA GLY A 255 -22.53 16.38 -1.57
C GLY A 255 -23.06 17.78 -1.90
N TYR A 256 -23.98 18.31 -1.10
CA TYR A 256 -24.62 19.63 -1.33
C TYR A 256 -24.12 20.76 -0.44
N SER A 257 -23.24 20.51 0.53
CA SER A 257 -22.70 21.56 1.42
C SER A 257 -21.38 22.14 0.88
N ASN A 258 -21.48 22.82 -0.26
CA ASN A 258 -20.55 23.92 -0.59
C ASN A 258 -21.09 25.20 0.08
N PRO A 259 -20.45 25.77 1.11
CA PRO A 259 -20.72 27.13 1.52
C PRO A 259 -20.01 28.06 0.54
N MET A 260 -20.62 28.28 -0.62
CA MET A 260 -20.27 29.34 -1.56
C MET A 260 -21.55 30.07 -1.96
N ASP A 261 -22.30 30.54 -0.95
CA ASP A 261 -23.30 31.61 -1.06
C ASP A 261 -23.66 32.12 0.34
N SER A 262 -22.74 32.90 0.94
CA SER A 262 -23.01 34.00 1.89
C SER A 262 -21.72 34.74 2.22
#